data_AF-A0A1A2G9B1-F1
#
_entry.id   AF-A0A1A2G9B1-F1
#
_cell.length_a   1.000
_cell.length_b   1.000
_cell.length_c   1.000
_cell.angle_alpha   90.00
_cell.angle_beta   90.00
_cell.angle_gamma   90.00
#
_symmetry.space_group_name_H-M   'P 1'
#
loop_
_entity.id
_entity.type
_entity.pdbx_description
1 polymer ?
#
loop_
_entity_poly.entity_id
_entity_poly.type
_entity_poly.pdbx_seq_one_letter_code
_entity_poly.pdbx_strand_id
1 'polypeptide(L)'
;MKSLAQQYDCLLVDLDGTVFRGAEPTRGAVQSLDDVDSRKLYVTNNASRSADEVALHLRELGFTATGSDVVTSAQSAAKLLAEKLTPQSRVLIVGTDALANEIAAVGLRPVRRYDDDPVAVVQGLSTTIGWPDLAEAALAIRAGALWVAANVDPTLPTERGLLPGNGSFVAALRAATGAEPRVAGKPAPRLLQDAVDRGEFRAPLVVGDRLDTDIEGANAARLPSLMVLTGVSTARDAVYADPARRPTYIGHDLRALHSDGDLLAVRPQPGWRVDVAAQAVTVSANGADEGDGLSVVRAVASAVWDAEDAEPLRIEPADDRARAALQRWSLVRGD
;
A
#
# COMPACT_ATOMS: atom_id res chain seq x y z
N MET A 1 -23.88 -2.29 -17.28
CA MET A 1 -23.52 -1.55 -16.05
C MET A 1 -22.13 -0.95 -16.24
N LYS A 2 -21.80 0.14 -15.52
CA LYS A 2 -20.48 0.76 -15.60
C LYS A 2 -19.47 -0.12 -14.86
N SER A 3 -18.26 -0.28 -15.41
CA SER A 3 -17.18 -0.93 -14.66
C SER A 3 -16.78 -0.11 -13.44
N LEU A 4 -16.05 -0.72 -12.50
CA LEU A 4 -15.54 -0.04 -11.32
C LEU A 4 -14.70 1.18 -11.73
N ALA A 5 -13.76 1.03 -12.68
CA ALA A 5 -12.93 2.15 -13.14
C ALA A 5 -13.75 3.32 -13.71
N GLN A 6 -14.88 3.04 -14.38
CA GLN A 6 -15.76 4.10 -14.91
C GLN A 6 -16.55 4.87 -13.84
N GLN A 7 -16.49 4.45 -12.58
CA GLN A 7 -17.10 5.13 -11.43
C GLN A 7 -16.15 6.14 -10.78
N TYR A 8 -14.86 6.10 -11.09
CA TYR A 8 -13.81 6.90 -10.46
C TYR A 8 -13.06 7.72 -11.51
N ASP A 9 -12.76 8.98 -11.19
CA ASP A 9 -12.06 9.89 -12.13
C ASP A 9 -10.53 9.81 -12.01
N CYS A 10 -10.03 9.21 -10.93
CA CYS A 10 -8.62 8.91 -10.73
C CYS A 10 -8.41 7.58 -9.98
N LEU A 11 -7.42 6.81 -10.42
CA LEU A 11 -6.92 5.63 -9.73
C LEU A 11 -5.55 5.96 -9.11
N LEU A 12 -5.43 5.73 -7.80
CA LEU A 12 -4.18 5.78 -7.05
C LEU A 12 -3.65 4.35 -6.92
N VAL A 13 -2.79 3.96 -7.85
CA VAL A 13 -2.38 2.57 -8.07
C VAL A 13 -1.04 2.31 -7.41
N ASP A 14 -0.99 1.40 -6.44
CA ASP A 14 0.27 0.91 -5.88
C ASP A 14 1.10 0.16 -6.93
N LEU A 15 2.42 0.04 -6.72
CA LEU A 15 3.33 -0.57 -7.67
C LEU A 15 3.68 -2.02 -7.33
N ASP A 16 4.47 -2.22 -6.27
CA ASP A 16 5.09 -3.48 -5.90
C ASP A 16 4.08 -4.46 -5.30
N GLY A 17 3.66 -5.46 -6.07
CA GLY A 17 2.62 -6.41 -5.67
C GLY A 17 1.26 -6.15 -6.35
N THR A 18 1.05 -4.94 -6.87
CA THR A 18 -0.19 -4.56 -7.56
C THR A 18 0.00 -4.50 -9.08
N VAL A 19 0.94 -3.69 -9.56
CA VAL A 19 1.23 -3.50 -10.99
C VAL A 19 2.27 -4.50 -11.48
N PHE A 20 3.30 -4.77 -10.69
CA PHE A 20 4.37 -5.72 -11.03
C PHE A 20 4.89 -6.44 -9.79
N ARG A 21 5.62 -7.55 -10.00
CA ARG A 21 6.41 -8.24 -8.97
C ARG A 21 7.82 -8.47 -9.52
N GLY A 22 8.82 -7.82 -8.94
CA GLY A 22 10.18 -7.89 -9.48
C GLY A 22 10.22 -7.31 -10.89
N ALA A 23 10.76 -8.07 -11.85
CA ALA A 23 10.85 -7.63 -13.24
C ALA A 23 9.62 -7.95 -14.12
N GLU A 24 8.54 -8.50 -13.56
CA GLU A 24 7.37 -8.95 -14.34
C GLU A 24 6.07 -8.20 -13.96
N PRO A 25 5.28 -7.73 -14.93
CA PRO A 25 3.93 -7.22 -14.67
C PRO A 25 3.04 -8.29 -14.03
N THR A 26 2.12 -7.89 -13.15
CA THR A 26 1.07 -8.80 -12.69
C THR A 26 0.16 -9.19 -13.85
N ARG A 27 -0.49 -10.35 -13.75
CA ARG A 27 -1.26 -10.95 -14.84
C ARG A 27 -2.33 -9.98 -15.35
N GLY A 28 -2.23 -9.60 -16.62
CA GLY A 28 -3.20 -8.72 -17.28
C GLY A 28 -3.10 -7.24 -16.89
N ALA A 29 -2.12 -6.84 -16.08
CA ALA A 29 -1.96 -5.48 -15.59
C ALA A 29 -1.86 -4.44 -16.71
N VAL A 30 -0.97 -4.68 -17.68
CA VAL A 30 -0.71 -3.75 -18.79
C VAL A 30 -1.99 -3.46 -19.56
N GLN A 31 -2.63 -4.50 -20.10
CA GLN A 31 -3.88 -4.36 -20.85
C GLN A 31 -4.97 -3.73 -19.98
N SER A 32 -5.11 -4.18 -18.73
CA SER A 32 -6.16 -3.68 -17.84
C SER A 32 -6.02 -2.19 -17.54
N LEU A 33 -4.80 -1.66 -17.40
CA LEU A 33 -4.58 -0.23 -17.17
C LEU A 33 -4.60 0.58 -18.46
N ASP A 34 -4.26 -0.01 -19.61
CA ASP A 34 -4.36 0.64 -20.92
C ASP A 34 -5.84 0.94 -21.26
N ASP A 35 -6.73 -0.01 -20.99
CA ASP A 35 -8.18 0.08 -21.21
C ASP A 35 -8.93 1.00 -20.21
N VAL A 36 -8.21 1.70 -19.32
CA VAL A 36 -8.79 2.64 -18.34
C VAL A 36 -8.58 4.09 -18.79
N ASP A 37 -9.69 4.81 -19.01
CA ASP A 37 -9.68 6.21 -19.44
C ASP A 37 -9.39 7.21 -18.30
N SER A 38 -9.73 6.85 -17.06
CA SER A 38 -9.53 7.73 -15.88
C SER A 38 -8.05 7.99 -15.61
N ARG A 39 -7.72 9.08 -14.90
CA ARG A 39 -6.32 9.39 -14.60
C ARG A 39 -5.70 8.29 -13.75
N LYS A 40 -4.53 7.79 -14.15
CA LYS A 40 -3.74 6.81 -13.39
C LYS A 40 -2.59 7.53 -12.71
N LEU A 41 -2.55 7.51 -11.39
CA LEU A 41 -1.42 7.96 -10.59
C LEU A 41 -0.81 6.75 -9.90
N TYR A 42 0.45 6.49 -10.20
CA TYR A 42 1.24 5.41 -9.62
C TYR A 42 1.85 5.88 -8.31
N VAL A 43 1.46 5.28 -7.20
CA VAL A 43 1.82 5.71 -5.85
C VAL A 43 2.71 4.69 -5.19
N THR A 44 3.97 5.04 -4.91
CA THR A 44 4.94 4.12 -4.31
C THR A 44 5.48 4.62 -2.98
N ASN A 45 5.60 3.69 -2.03
CA ASN A 45 6.31 3.92 -0.77
C ASN A 45 7.84 3.87 -0.95
N ASN A 46 8.36 3.49 -2.11
CA ASN A 46 9.78 3.41 -2.37
C ASN A 46 10.37 4.81 -2.65
N ALA A 47 11.34 5.22 -1.82
CA ALA A 47 12.05 6.49 -1.93
C ALA A 47 13.44 6.37 -2.60
N SER A 48 13.77 5.20 -3.15
CA SER A 48 15.09 4.95 -3.75
C SER A 48 15.25 5.51 -5.17
N ARG A 49 14.14 5.68 -5.90
CA ARG A 49 14.10 6.13 -7.29
C ARG A 49 13.31 7.43 -7.41
N SER A 50 13.73 8.27 -8.35
CA SER A 50 12.98 9.46 -8.77
C SER A 50 11.70 9.07 -9.51
N ALA A 51 10.76 10.01 -9.61
CA ALA A 51 9.52 9.80 -10.35
C ALA A 51 9.76 9.41 -11.82
N ASP A 52 10.77 10.00 -12.48
CA ASP A 52 11.11 9.69 -13.86
C ASP A 52 11.75 8.30 -14.02
N GLU A 53 12.57 7.86 -13.06
CA GLU A 53 13.14 6.51 -13.06
C GLU A 53 12.05 5.44 -12.86
N VAL A 54 11.08 5.70 -11.98
CA VAL A 54 9.92 4.83 -11.79
C VAL A 54 9.07 4.79 -13.07
N ALA A 55 8.80 5.94 -13.69
CA ALA A 55 8.05 6.00 -14.94
C ALA A 55 8.79 5.31 -16.10
N LEU A 56 10.12 5.44 -16.17
CA LEU A 56 10.94 4.70 -17.13
C LEU A 56 10.79 3.19 -16.93
N HIS A 57 10.89 2.72 -15.68
CA HIS A 57 10.73 1.30 -15.37
C HIS A 57 9.33 0.79 -15.74
N LEU A 58 8.27 1.55 -15.45
CA LEU A 58 6.92 1.23 -15.90
C LEU A 58 6.83 1.07 -17.43
N ARG A 59 7.51 1.95 -18.19
CA ARG A 59 7.55 1.83 -19.66
C ARG A 59 8.32 0.61 -20.15
N GLU A 60 9.41 0.24 -19.49
CA GLU A 60 10.15 -1.00 -19.79
C GLU A 60 9.28 -2.24 -19.59
N LEU A 61 8.35 -2.18 -18.64
CA LEU A 61 7.36 -3.22 -18.35
C LEU A 61 6.11 -3.17 -19.25
N GLY A 62 6.04 -2.21 -20.18
CA GLY A 62 4.96 -2.07 -21.16
C GLY A 62 3.82 -1.13 -20.75
N PHE A 63 3.93 -0.41 -19.63
CA PHE A 63 2.93 0.57 -19.22
C PHE A 63 3.18 1.96 -19.83
N THR A 64 2.12 2.73 -20.04
CA THR A 64 2.24 4.14 -20.40
C THR A 64 2.31 5.00 -19.13
N ALA A 65 3.46 5.64 -18.88
CA ALA A 65 3.68 6.52 -17.73
C ALA A 65 4.74 7.60 -17.98
N THR A 66 4.56 8.74 -17.31
CA THR A 66 5.53 9.84 -17.19
C THR A 66 5.82 10.12 -15.72
N GLY A 67 6.89 10.86 -15.39
CA GLY A 67 7.15 11.25 -14.00
C GLY A 67 6.00 12.03 -13.35
N SER A 68 5.19 12.74 -14.14
CA SER A 68 3.99 13.44 -13.64
C SER A 68 2.90 12.48 -13.13
N ASP A 69 2.91 11.23 -13.60
CA ASP A 69 1.99 10.17 -13.19
C ASP A 69 2.48 9.42 -11.95
N VAL A 70 3.69 9.70 -11.46
CA VAL A 70 4.29 8.99 -10.32
C VAL A 70 4.36 9.87 -9.08
N VAL A 71 3.85 9.34 -7.97
CA VAL A 71 3.88 9.96 -6.64
C VAL A 71 4.71 9.08 -5.72
N THR A 72 5.81 9.62 -5.16
CA THR A 72 6.73 8.85 -4.31
C THR A 72 6.69 9.32 -2.87
N SER A 73 6.99 8.41 -1.93
CA SER A 73 7.19 8.76 -0.53
C SER A 73 8.36 9.74 -0.32
N ALA A 74 9.34 9.80 -1.23
CA ALA A 74 10.41 10.79 -1.20
C ALA A 74 9.88 12.22 -1.36
N GLN A 75 8.94 12.44 -2.30
CA GLN A 75 8.28 13.72 -2.51
C GLN A 75 7.46 14.14 -1.28
N SER A 76 6.68 13.21 -0.72
CA SER A 76 5.90 13.46 0.51
C SER A 76 6.82 13.79 1.70
N ALA A 77 7.93 13.07 1.87
CA ALA A 77 8.91 13.33 2.93
C ALA A 77 9.56 14.71 2.79
N ALA A 78 9.92 15.09 1.57
CA ALA A 78 10.48 16.41 1.28
C ALA A 78 9.48 17.53 1.57
N LYS A 79 8.22 17.40 1.11
CA LYS A 79 7.14 18.36 1.40
C LYS A 79 6.90 18.49 2.91
N LEU A 80 6.83 17.37 3.64
CA LEU A 80 6.66 17.38 5.10
C LEU A 80 7.78 18.12 5.82
N LEU A 81 9.03 17.96 5.38
CA LEU A 81 10.17 18.68 5.94
C LEU A 81 10.13 20.18 5.59
N ALA A 82 9.81 20.53 4.35
CA ALA A 82 9.72 21.92 3.91
C ALA A 82 8.62 22.70 4.65
N GLU A 83 7.54 22.05 5.05
CA GLU A 83 6.48 22.65 5.88
C GLU A 83 6.93 22.94 7.32
N LYS A 84 8.04 22.35 7.79
CA LYS A 84 8.50 22.42 9.19
C LYS A 84 9.83 23.13 9.37
N LEU A 85 10.63 23.20 8.33
CA LEU A 85 11.99 23.73 8.36
C LEU A 85 12.03 25.07 7.63
N THR A 86 13.02 25.89 7.99
CA THR A 86 13.31 27.11 7.24
C THR A 86 13.97 26.78 5.90
N PRO A 87 13.77 27.58 4.85
CA PRO A 87 14.51 27.43 3.60
C PRO A 87 16.02 27.32 3.84
N GLN A 88 16.71 26.52 3.04
CA GLN A 88 18.15 26.23 3.15
C GLN A 88 18.60 25.48 4.41
N SER A 89 17.67 25.02 5.27
CA SER A 89 17.99 24.10 6.37
C SER A 89 18.65 22.83 5.85
N ARG A 90 19.66 22.34 6.59
CA ARG A 90 20.41 21.13 6.23
C ARG A 90 19.69 19.88 6.72
N VAL A 91 19.53 18.91 5.82
CA VAL A 91 18.85 17.65 6.08
C VAL A 91 19.80 16.50 5.76
N LEU A 92 20.11 15.68 6.75
CA LEU A 92 20.95 14.50 6.57
C LEU A 92 20.16 13.42 5.82
N ILE A 93 20.74 12.92 4.74
CA ILE A 93 20.11 11.93 3.87
C ILE A 93 20.65 10.53 4.20
N VAL A 94 19.77 9.67 4.72
CA VAL A 94 19.97 8.21 4.73
C VAL A 94 19.17 7.65 3.55
N GLY A 95 19.83 7.32 2.45
CA GLY A 95 19.14 6.88 1.22
C GLY A 95 19.87 7.30 -0.05
N THR A 96 19.20 7.17 -1.19
CA THR A 96 19.78 7.43 -2.52
C THR A 96 19.93 8.93 -2.82
N ASP A 97 20.57 9.25 -3.94
CA ASP A 97 20.63 10.63 -4.44
C ASP A 97 19.28 11.10 -4.98
N ALA A 98 18.39 10.19 -5.41
CA ALA A 98 17.02 10.55 -5.76
C ALA A 98 16.30 11.19 -4.55
N LEU A 99 16.43 10.61 -3.35
CA LEU A 99 15.90 11.22 -2.12
C LEU A 99 16.56 12.57 -1.81
N ALA A 100 17.88 12.68 -2.00
CA ALA A 100 18.59 13.95 -1.81
C ALA A 100 18.10 15.06 -2.76
N ASN A 101 17.81 14.69 -4.01
CA ASN A 101 17.32 15.62 -5.03
C ASN A 101 15.90 16.13 -4.70
N GLU A 102 15.02 15.28 -4.17
CA GLU A 102 13.68 15.72 -3.72
C GLU A 102 13.77 16.73 -2.56
N ILE A 103 14.72 16.55 -1.65
CA ILE A 103 15.01 17.52 -0.58
C ILE A 103 15.53 18.84 -1.15
N ALA A 104 16.44 18.79 -2.13
CA ALA A 104 16.94 19.99 -2.81
C ALA A 104 15.82 20.72 -3.57
N ALA A 105 14.92 19.98 -4.22
CA ALA A 105 13.83 20.52 -5.03
C ALA A 105 12.84 21.37 -4.20
N VAL A 106 12.67 21.08 -2.92
CA VAL A 106 11.83 21.87 -1.99
C VAL A 106 12.60 23.00 -1.29
N GLY A 107 13.82 23.32 -1.73
CA GLY A 107 14.61 24.44 -1.23
C GLY A 107 15.37 24.16 0.08
N LEU A 108 15.51 22.89 0.47
CA LEU A 108 16.33 22.45 1.60
C LEU A 108 17.72 22.01 1.10
N ARG A 109 18.67 21.81 2.00
CA ARG A 109 20.06 21.43 1.66
C ARG A 109 20.35 19.98 2.06
N PRO A 110 20.43 19.03 1.12
CA PRO A 110 20.83 17.67 1.47
C PRO A 110 22.29 17.64 1.94
N VAL A 111 22.56 16.94 3.03
CA VAL A 111 23.89 16.69 3.59
C VAL A 111 24.05 15.21 3.95
N ARG A 112 25.27 14.75 4.21
CA ARG A 112 25.54 13.31 4.46
C ARG A 112 26.18 13.03 5.81
N ARG A 113 26.66 14.05 6.53
CA ARG A 113 27.37 13.88 7.80
C ARG A 113 26.74 14.70 8.91
N TYR A 114 26.93 14.25 10.14
CA TYR A 114 26.54 14.97 11.34
C TYR A 114 27.31 16.28 11.49
N ASP A 115 28.60 16.30 11.12
CA ASP A 115 29.45 17.51 11.16
C ASP A 115 28.99 18.62 10.20
N ASP A 116 28.04 18.33 9.30
CA ASP A 116 27.41 19.35 8.47
C ASP A 116 26.32 20.16 9.24
N ASP A 117 26.10 19.88 10.54
CA ASP A 117 25.04 20.43 11.39
C ASP A 117 23.62 20.26 10.81
N PRO A 118 23.16 19.02 10.54
CA PRO A 118 21.81 18.78 10.05
C PRO A 118 20.77 19.05 11.15
N VAL A 119 19.68 19.74 10.79
CA VAL A 119 18.54 19.98 11.70
C VAL A 119 17.45 18.92 11.55
N ALA A 120 17.57 18.05 10.55
CA ALA A 120 16.68 16.93 10.30
C ALA A 120 17.41 15.75 9.66
N VAL A 121 16.86 14.56 9.83
CA VAL A 121 17.24 13.34 9.13
C VAL A 121 16.06 12.88 8.29
N VAL A 122 16.29 12.63 7.00
CA VAL A 122 15.33 11.93 6.15
C VAL A 122 15.88 10.56 5.78
N GLN A 123 15.03 9.53 5.91
CA GLN A 123 15.43 8.15 5.71
C GLN A 123 14.55 7.44 4.67
N GLY A 124 15.18 6.98 3.60
CA GLY A 124 14.62 6.07 2.61
C GLY A 124 15.62 4.96 2.28
N LEU A 125 15.14 3.89 1.65
CA LEU A 125 15.99 2.75 1.33
C LEU A 125 17.05 3.12 0.28
N SER A 126 18.29 2.72 0.51
CA SER A 126 19.31 2.49 -0.52
C SER A 126 19.94 1.14 -0.25
N THR A 127 20.22 0.38 -1.32
CA THR A 127 20.88 -0.93 -1.22
C THR A 127 22.34 -0.83 -0.79
N THR A 128 22.90 0.38 -0.76
CA THR A 128 24.26 0.68 -0.31
C THR A 128 24.35 1.27 1.09
N ILE A 129 23.22 1.38 1.82
CA ILE A 129 23.23 1.85 3.23
C ILE A 129 24.16 0.95 4.03
N GLY A 130 25.14 1.57 4.68
CA GLY A 130 26.07 0.91 5.58
C GLY A 130 25.95 1.39 7.02
N TRP A 131 26.71 0.74 7.89
CA TRP A 131 26.87 1.18 9.28
C TRP A 131 27.30 2.65 9.42
N PRO A 132 28.24 3.20 8.60
CA PRO A 132 28.63 4.60 8.71
C PRO A 132 27.46 5.57 8.53
N ASP A 133 26.57 5.33 7.55
CA ASP A 133 25.43 6.21 7.31
C ASP A 133 24.46 6.22 8.50
N LEU A 134 24.22 5.05 9.10
CA LEU A 134 23.37 4.93 10.28
C LEU A 134 24.02 5.58 11.52
N ALA A 135 25.35 5.57 11.63
CA ALA A 135 26.06 6.24 12.72
C ALA A 135 25.89 7.76 12.65
N GLU A 136 26.06 8.37 11.48
CA GLU A 136 25.84 9.81 11.27
C GLU A 136 24.38 10.22 11.60
N ALA A 137 23.42 9.42 11.14
CA ALA A 137 22.00 9.64 11.45
C ALA A 137 21.70 9.50 12.95
N ALA A 138 22.26 8.49 13.62
CA ALA A 138 22.04 8.28 15.05
C ALA A 138 22.57 9.46 15.89
N LEU A 139 23.72 10.03 15.52
CA LEU A 139 24.26 11.25 16.15
C LEU A 139 23.30 12.43 15.98
N ALA A 140 22.84 12.70 14.75
CA ALA A 140 21.91 13.77 14.46
C ALA A 140 20.60 13.63 15.24
N ILE A 141 20.02 12.42 15.26
CA ILE A 141 18.76 12.14 15.98
C ILE A 141 18.94 12.36 17.49
N ARG A 142 20.05 11.90 18.08
CA ARG A 142 20.35 12.11 19.51
C ARG A 142 20.56 13.57 19.87
N ALA A 143 21.09 14.37 18.93
CA ALA A 143 21.22 15.81 19.07
C ALA A 143 19.89 16.58 18.90
N GLY A 144 18.79 15.88 18.60
CA GLY A 144 17.44 16.46 18.50
C GLY A 144 17.00 16.79 17.08
N ALA A 145 17.71 16.32 16.04
CA ALA A 145 17.28 16.50 14.66
C ALA A 145 15.90 15.87 14.43
N LEU A 146 15.04 16.56 13.67
CA LEU A 146 13.74 16.03 13.28
C LEU A 146 13.94 14.79 12.38
N TRP A 147 13.41 13.64 12.79
CA TRP A 147 13.54 12.41 12.01
C TRP A 147 12.28 12.09 11.21
N VAL A 148 12.43 11.95 9.90
CA VAL A 148 11.38 11.58 8.95
C VAL A 148 11.80 10.32 8.20
N ALA A 149 10.93 9.31 8.18
CA ALA A 149 11.11 8.10 7.37
C ALA A 149 10.12 8.12 6.20
N ALA A 150 10.60 7.78 5.01
CA ALA A 150 9.77 7.69 3.81
C ALA A 150 8.71 6.59 3.95
N ASN A 151 9.07 5.44 4.50
CA ASN A 151 8.17 4.36 4.89
C ASN A 151 8.78 3.56 6.05
N VAL A 152 8.00 2.68 6.67
CA VAL A 152 8.46 1.76 7.73
C VAL A 152 8.26 0.30 7.35
N ASP A 153 8.28 0.01 6.04
CA ASP A 153 8.07 -1.33 5.51
C ASP A 153 9.20 -2.26 5.96
N PRO A 154 8.90 -3.36 6.69
CA PRO A 154 9.95 -4.19 7.27
C PRO A 154 10.73 -4.94 6.20
N THR A 155 10.06 -5.30 5.10
CA THR A 155 10.60 -6.11 4.00
C THR A 155 10.45 -5.40 2.66
N LEU A 156 11.30 -5.79 1.70
CA LEU A 156 11.23 -5.42 0.29
C LEU A 156 11.04 -6.72 -0.53
N PRO A 157 9.90 -6.89 -1.22
CA PRO A 157 9.70 -8.04 -2.11
C PRO A 157 10.64 -8.02 -3.31
N THR A 158 11.27 -9.16 -3.61
CA THR A 158 12.09 -9.37 -4.82
C THR A 158 11.90 -10.78 -5.36
N GLU A 159 12.43 -11.07 -6.55
CA GLU A 159 12.45 -12.41 -7.14
C GLU A 159 13.16 -13.45 -6.26
N ARG A 160 14.12 -13.01 -5.42
CA ARG A 160 14.86 -13.86 -4.50
C ARG A 160 14.13 -14.12 -3.17
N GLY A 161 12.98 -13.47 -2.97
CA GLY A 161 12.22 -13.47 -1.72
C GLY A 161 12.19 -12.10 -1.04
N LEU A 162 11.78 -12.11 0.23
CA LEU A 162 11.64 -10.91 1.05
C LEU A 162 13.01 -10.50 1.62
N LEU A 163 13.52 -9.34 1.20
CA LEU A 163 14.75 -8.74 1.72
C LEU A 163 14.44 -7.69 2.80
N PRO A 164 15.43 -7.20 3.57
CA PRO A 164 15.22 -6.09 4.49
C PRO A 164 14.76 -4.81 3.76
N GLY A 165 13.62 -4.25 4.19
CA GLY A 165 13.09 -2.97 3.72
C GLY A 165 13.60 -1.79 4.53
N ASN A 166 13.14 -0.57 4.21
CA ASN A 166 13.52 0.65 4.95
C ASN A 166 13.19 0.55 6.44
N GLY A 167 12.05 -0.06 6.78
CA GLY A 167 11.60 -0.30 8.15
C GLY A 167 12.59 -1.09 8.99
N SER A 168 13.35 -2.01 8.38
CA SER A 168 14.44 -2.72 9.08
C SER A 168 15.57 -1.78 9.49
N PHE A 169 15.96 -0.84 8.63
CA PHE A 169 16.96 0.17 8.96
C PHE A 169 16.43 1.24 9.92
N VAL A 170 15.14 1.57 9.84
CA VAL A 170 14.45 2.41 10.84
C VAL A 170 14.50 1.72 12.21
N ALA A 171 14.24 0.41 12.29
CA ALA A 171 14.30 -0.34 13.53
C ALA A 171 15.71 -0.32 14.16
N ALA A 172 16.76 -0.36 13.35
CA ALA A 172 18.13 -0.20 13.82
C ALA A 172 18.36 1.18 14.47
N LEU A 173 17.89 2.27 13.84
CA LEU A 173 17.98 3.61 14.41
C LEU A 173 17.10 3.81 15.65
N ARG A 174 15.89 3.22 15.69
CA ARG A 174 15.03 3.20 16.88
C ARG A 174 15.79 2.57 18.06
N ALA A 175 16.37 1.39 17.87
CA ALA A 175 17.15 0.72 18.89
C ALA A 175 18.38 1.53 19.32
N ALA A 176 19.05 2.19 18.37
CA ALA A 176 20.26 2.98 18.64
C ALA A 176 19.98 4.32 19.34
N THR A 177 18.78 4.88 19.23
CA THR A 177 18.47 6.26 19.68
C THR A 177 17.35 6.35 20.71
N GLY A 178 16.44 5.38 20.77
CA GLY A 178 15.20 5.44 21.53
C GLY A 178 14.14 6.38 20.94
N ALA A 179 14.41 6.97 19.76
CA ALA A 179 13.51 7.89 19.08
C ALA A 179 12.57 7.17 18.11
N GLU A 180 11.55 7.90 17.65
CA GLU A 180 10.58 7.43 16.64
C GLU A 180 10.53 8.42 15.46
N PRO A 181 10.57 7.95 14.20
CA PRO A 181 10.43 8.84 13.05
C PRO A 181 8.97 9.25 12.84
N ARG A 182 8.79 10.39 12.18
CA ARG A 182 7.54 10.68 11.48
C ARG A 182 7.53 9.94 10.14
N VAL A 183 6.47 9.21 9.85
CA VAL A 183 6.33 8.46 8.59
C VAL A 183 5.62 9.32 7.55
N ALA A 184 6.25 9.49 6.38
CA ALA A 184 5.71 10.33 5.30
C ALA A 184 4.86 9.56 4.28
N GLY A 185 5.19 8.29 4.03
CA GLY A 185 4.45 7.40 3.14
C GLY A 185 3.27 6.70 3.82
N LYS A 186 2.64 5.79 3.08
CA LYS A 186 1.56 4.93 3.56
C LYS A 186 2.04 4.13 4.80
N PRO A 187 1.22 3.97 5.86
CA PRO A 187 -0.22 4.24 5.94
C PRO A 187 -0.62 5.68 6.30
N ALA A 188 0.32 6.62 6.45
CA ALA A 188 -0.08 8.01 6.64
C ALA A 188 -0.88 8.51 5.41
N PRO A 189 -1.99 9.25 5.61
CA PRO A 189 -2.88 9.62 4.50
C PRO A 189 -2.26 10.65 3.55
N ARG A 190 -1.19 11.33 4.00
CA ARG A 190 -0.56 12.43 3.27
C ARG A 190 -0.10 12.04 1.88
N LEU A 191 0.52 10.88 1.68
CA LEU A 191 0.99 10.50 0.34
C LEU A 191 -0.17 10.39 -0.67
N LEU A 192 -1.31 9.86 -0.24
CA LEU A 192 -2.51 9.75 -1.07
C LEU A 192 -3.18 11.12 -1.27
N GLN A 193 -3.20 11.97 -0.25
CA GLN A 193 -3.68 13.36 -0.37
C GLN A 193 -2.82 14.17 -1.34
N ASP A 194 -1.49 14.06 -1.23
CA ASP A 194 -0.55 14.70 -2.15
C ASP A 194 -0.74 14.20 -3.60
N ALA A 195 -1.15 12.94 -3.79
CA ALA A 195 -1.51 12.40 -5.10
C ALA A 195 -2.82 13.03 -5.63
N VAL A 196 -3.85 13.09 -4.79
CA VAL A 196 -5.14 13.72 -5.14
C VAL A 196 -4.96 15.20 -5.47
N ASP A 197 -4.15 15.92 -4.71
CA ASP A 197 -3.88 17.36 -4.87
C ASP A 197 -3.16 17.70 -6.20
N ARG A 198 -2.67 16.70 -6.96
CA ARG A 198 -2.09 16.93 -8.30
C ARG A 198 -3.10 17.26 -9.38
N GLY A 199 -4.39 17.05 -9.11
CA GLY A 199 -5.47 17.33 -10.04
C GLY A 199 -6.77 17.67 -9.34
N GLU A 200 -7.79 17.97 -10.12
CA GLU A 200 -9.14 18.22 -9.60
C GLU A 200 -9.95 16.92 -9.66
N PHE A 201 -9.63 15.97 -8.78
CA PHE A 201 -10.33 14.68 -8.69
C PHE A 201 -11.45 14.75 -7.64
N ARG A 202 -12.61 14.18 -7.99
CA ARG A 202 -13.81 14.13 -7.15
C ARG A 202 -14.12 12.72 -6.65
N ALA A 203 -13.64 11.71 -7.37
CA ALA A 203 -13.84 10.32 -7.03
C ALA A 203 -12.53 9.54 -7.25
N PRO A 204 -11.54 9.68 -6.34
CA PRO A 204 -10.34 8.86 -6.37
C PRO A 204 -10.62 7.47 -5.80
N LEU A 205 -10.00 6.44 -6.38
CA LEU A 205 -9.99 5.06 -5.86
C LEU A 205 -8.54 4.63 -5.60
N VAL A 206 -8.25 4.15 -4.40
CA VAL A 206 -6.97 3.51 -4.09
C VAL A 206 -6.99 2.07 -4.57
N VAL A 207 -5.94 1.61 -5.24
CA VAL A 207 -5.80 0.22 -5.70
C VAL A 207 -4.47 -0.31 -5.18
N GLY A 208 -4.49 -1.37 -4.37
CA GLY A 208 -3.29 -1.90 -3.73
C GLY A 208 -3.46 -3.33 -3.24
N ASP A 209 -2.38 -3.98 -2.83
CA ASP A 209 -2.38 -5.38 -2.36
C ASP A 209 -2.11 -5.51 -0.86
N ARG A 210 -1.83 -4.41 -0.16
CA ARG A 210 -1.34 -4.45 1.20
C ARG A 210 -2.22 -3.69 2.19
N LEU A 211 -2.69 -4.41 3.22
CA LEU A 211 -3.65 -3.92 4.20
C LEU A 211 -3.09 -2.80 5.09
N ASP A 212 -1.87 -2.97 5.61
CA ASP A 212 -1.21 -2.06 6.56
C ASP A 212 -0.56 -0.83 5.90
N THR A 213 -0.67 -0.69 4.58
CA THR A 213 -0.19 0.48 3.84
C THR A 213 -1.29 1.06 2.95
N ASP A 214 -1.72 0.33 1.93
CA ASP A 214 -2.61 0.86 0.88
C ASP A 214 -4.01 1.07 1.43
N ILE A 215 -4.53 0.05 2.09
CA ILE A 215 -5.91 0.06 2.57
C ILE A 215 -6.03 0.93 3.83
N GLU A 216 -5.09 0.78 4.78
CA GLU A 216 -5.03 1.66 5.96
C GLU A 216 -4.84 3.12 5.56
N GLY A 217 -3.97 3.40 4.59
CA GLY A 217 -3.77 4.73 4.04
C GLY A 217 -5.02 5.29 3.36
N ALA A 218 -5.70 4.47 2.55
CA ALA A 218 -6.96 4.86 1.89
C ALA A 218 -8.02 5.24 2.93
N ASN A 219 -8.22 4.41 3.95
CA ASN A 219 -9.18 4.64 5.02
C ASN A 219 -8.82 5.90 5.83
N ALA A 220 -7.54 6.09 6.18
CA ALA A 220 -7.07 7.30 6.84
C ALA A 220 -7.29 8.57 5.99
N ALA A 221 -7.19 8.44 4.66
CA ALA A 221 -7.47 9.51 3.70
C ALA A 221 -8.98 9.65 3.38
N ARG A 222 -9.83 8.77 3.91
CA ARG A 222 -11.27 8.66 3.60
C ARG A 222 -11.56 8.44 2.11
N LEU A 223 -10.72 7.64 1.47
CA LEU A 223 -10.87 7.21 0.09
C LEU A 223 -11.35 5.75 0.03
N PRO A 224 -12.22 5.39 -0.92
CA PRO A 224 -12.53 4.00 -1.18
C PRO A 224 -11.28 3.27 -1.69
N SER A 225 -11.26 1.95 -1.47
CA SER A 225 -10.11 1.12 -1.83
C SER A 225 -10.53 -0.20 -2.48
N LEU A 226 -9.80 -0.58 -3.53
CA LEU A 226 -9.81 -1.91 -4.12
C LEU A 226 -8.55 -2.65 -3.69
N MET A 227 -8.73 -3.70 -2.89
CA MET A 227 -7.67 -4.64 -2.57
C MET A 227 -7.56 -5.71 -3.66
N VAL A 228 -6.37 -5.88 -4.23
CA VAL A 228 -6.05 -6.99 -5.13
C VAL A 228 -5.28 -8.09 -4.41
N LEU A 229 -5.49 -9.35 -4.80
CA LEU A 229 -4.83 -10.51 -4.19
C LEU A 229 -3.54 -10.91 -4.92
N THR A 230 -2.88 -9.92 -5.54
CA THR A 230 -1.64 -10.10 -6.27
C THR A 230 -0.39 -9.76 -5.48
N GLY A 231 -0.43 -9.49 -4.19
CA GLY A 231 0.80 -9.18 -3.46
C GLY A 231 0.85 -9.76 -2.07
N VAL A 232 1.06 -8.90 -1.07
CA VAL A 232 1.43 -9.29 0.29
C VAL A 232 0.25 -9.83 1.07
N SER A 233 -0.88 -9.11 1.10
CA SER A 233 -2.01 -9.50 1.95
C SER A 233 -2.91 -10.52 1.23
N THR A 234 -3.38 -11.49 1.99
CA THR A 234 -4.19 -12.61 1.48
C THR A 234 -5.69 -12.36 1.68
N ALA A 235 -6.52 -13.21 1.04
CA ALA A 235 -7.97 -13.24 1.32
C ALA A 235 -8.28 -13.46 2.80
N ARG A 236 -7.47 -14.28 3.49
CA ARG A 236 -7.60 -14.53 4.92
C ARG A 236 -7.29 -13.27 5.73
N ASP A 237 -6.23 -12.55 5.38
CA ASP A 237 -5.88 -11.31 6.07
C ASP A 237 -6.98 -10.25 5.91
N ALA A 238 -7.59 -10.15 4.72
CA ALA A 238 -8.72 -9.25 4.49
C ALA A 238 -9.94 -9.59 5.36
N VAL A 239 -10.28 -10.87 5.50
CA VAL A 239 -11.41 -11.31 6.34
C VAL A 239 -11.19 -10.91 7.81
N TYR A 240 -9.97 -11.08 8.33
CA TYR A 240 -9.63 -10.76 9.73
C TYR A 240 -9.04 -9.35 9.90
N ALA A 241 -9.19 -8.46 8.91
CA ALA A 241 -8.62 -7.13 8.98
C ALA A 241 -9.28 -6.28 10.08
N ASP A 242 -8.44 -5.60 10.87
CA ASP A 242 -8.89 -4.56 11.80
C ASP A 242 -9.69 -3.48 11.07
N PRO A 243 -10.62 -2.76 11.74
CA PRO A 243 -11.47 -1.76 11.10
C PRO A 243 -10.73 -0.73 10.23
N ALA A 244 -9.55 -0.28 10.67
CA ALA A 244 -8.74 0.68 9.92
C ALA A 244 -8.18 0.13 8.60
N ARG A 245 -8.15 -1.20 8.43
CA ARG A 245 -7.52 -1.92 7.32
C ARG A 245 -8.52 -2.63 6.41
N ARG A 246 -9.82 -2.42 6.60
CA ARG A 246 -10.87 -3.08 5.80
C ARG A 246 -11.00 -2.41 4.42
N PRO A 247 -10.84 -3.14 3.31
CA PRO A 247 -11.01 -2.56 1.97
C PRO A 247 -12.48 -2.40 1.59
N THR A 248 -12.78 -1.47 0.67
CA THR A 248 -14.14 -1.31 0.13
C THR A 248 -14.50 -2.43 -0.85
N TYR A 249 -13.54 -2.81 -1.69
CA TYR A 249 -13.67 -3.82 -2.72
C TYR A 249 -12.54 -4.83 -2.62
N ILE A 250 -12.80 -6.08 -2.99
CA ILE A 250 -11.78 -7.12 -3.14
C ILE A 250 -11.85 -7.69 -4.55
N GLY A 251 -10.71 -7.75 -5.24
CA GLY A 251 -10.57 -8.34 -6.58
C GLY A 251 -9.35 -9.26 -6.67
N HIS A 252 -9.30 -10.08 -7.73
CA HIS A 252 -8.15 -10.95 -7.96
C HIS A 252 -6.89 -10.15 -8.27
N ASP A 253 -7.00 -9.25 -9.23
CA ASP A 253 -5.94 -8.44 -9.82
C ASP A 253 -6.57 -7.23 -10.51
N LEU A 254 -5.76 -6.48 -11.27
CA LEU A 254 -6.20 -5.25 -11.93
C LEU A 254 -7.36 -5.46 -12.92
N ARG A 255 -7.61 -6.67 -13.43
CA ARG A 255 -8.78 -6.96 -14.27
C ARG A 255 -10.11 -6.70 -13.56
N ALA A 256 -10.11 -6.67 -12.22
CA ALA A 256 -11.26 -6.27 -11.41
C ALA A 256 -11.72 -4.83 -11.73
N LEU A 257 -10.84 -3.95 -12.20
CA LEU A 257 -11.20 -2.59 -12.64
C LEU A 257 -12.30 -2.56 -13.71
N HIS A 258 -12.41 -3.63 -14.50
CA HIS A 258 -13.38 -3.80 -15.57
C HIS A 258 -14.65 -4.54 -15.16
N SER A 259 -14.72 -4.99 -13.90
CA SER A 259 -15.92 -5.63 -13.34
C SER A 259 -16.88 -4.60 -12.76
N ASP A 260 -18.13 -4.98 -12.56
CA ASP A 260 -19.09 -4.14 -11.84
C ASP A 260 -18.66 -3.97 -10.37
N GLY A 261 -18.61 -2.73 -9.88
CA GLY A 261 -18.26 -2.45 -8.48
C GLY A 261 -19.19 -3.14 -7.48
N ASP A 262 -20.45 -3.36 -7.85
CA ASP A 262 -21.42 -4.10 -7.03
C ASP A 262 -21.04 -5.57 -6.83
N LEU A 263 -20.31 -6.19 -7.78
CA LEU A 263 -19.82 -7.56 -7.66
C LEU A 263 -18.55 -7.64 -6.80
N LEU A 264 -17.80 -6.55 -6.72
CA LEU A 264 -16.51 -6.49 -6.02
C LEU A 264 -16.63 -6.06 -4.56
N ALA A 265 -17.74 -5.39 -4.21
CA ALA A 265 -17.96 -4.84 -2.88
C ALA A 265 -17.97 -5.94 -1.80
N VAL A 266 -17.32 -5.64 -0.67
CA VAL A 266 -17.42 -6.51 0.51
C VAL A 266 -18.77 -6.28 1.17
N ARG A 267 -19.69 -7.22 0.92
CA ARG A 267 -21.08 -7.21 1.38
C ARG A 267 -21.67 -8.62 1.30
N PRO A 268 -22.88 -8.87 1.84
CA PRO A 268 -23.58 -10.13 1.64
C PRO A 268 -23.72 -10.46 0.15
N GLN A 269 -23.46 -11.71 -0.21
CA GLN A 269 -23.49 -12.17 -1.60
C GLN A 269 -24.63 -13.17 -1.81
N PRO A 270 -25.41 -13.07 -2.90
CA PRO A 270 -26.60 -13.89 -3.09
C PRO A 270 -26.31 -15.40 -3.10
N GLY A 271 -25.15 -15.80 -3.64
CA GLY A 271 -24.72 -17.19 -3.74
C GLY A 271 -24.31 -17.84 -2.41
N TRP A 272 -24.25 -17.08 -1.32
CA TRP A 272 -23.76 -17.55 -0.02
C TRP A 272 -24.69 -17.12 1.10
N ARG A 273 -25.16 -18.09 1.89
CA ARG A 273 -25.77 -17.81 3.18
C ARG A 273 -24.70 -17.91 4.26
N VAL A 274 -24.63 -16.89 5.10
CA VAL A 274 -23.66 -16.79 6.18
C VAL A 274 -24.41 -16.59 7.48
N ASP A 275 -24.34 -17.56 8.38
CA ASP A 275 -24.96 -17.52 9.70
C ASP A 275 -23.86 -17.28 10.75
N VAL A 276 -23.96 -16.18 11.50
CA VAL A 276 -23.00 -15.80 12.55
C VAL A 276 -23.51 -16.24 13.91
N ALA A 277 -22.68 -16.97 14.64
CA ALA A 277 -22.89 -17.38 16.03
C ALA A 277 -21.67 -16.99 16.87
N ALA A 278 -21.81 -17.00 18.21
CA ALA A 278 -20.87 -16.40 19.16
C ALA A 278 -19.38 -16.80 19.04
N GLN A 279 -19.04 -17.87 18.31
CA GLN A 279 -17.64 -18.28 18.09
C GLN A 279 -17.36 -18.76 16.66
N ALA A 280 -18.34 -18.67 15.76
CA ALA A 280 -18.22 -19.22 14.42
C ALA A 280 -19.09 -18.50 13.39
N VAL A 281 -18.57 -18.41 12.18
CA VAL A 281 -19.25 -18.02 10.96
C VAL A 281 -19.45 -19.28 10.13
N THR A 282 -20.70 -19.74 10.03
CA THR A 282 -21.07 -20.92 9.26
C THR A 282 -21.54 -20.50 7.87
N VAL A 283 -20.95 -21.09 6.83
CA VAL A 283 -21.20 -20.72 5.43
C VAL A 283 -21.86 -21.87 4.69
N SER A 284 -22.97 -21.58 3.99
CA SER A 284 -23.67 -22.53 3.10
C SER A 284 -23.92 -21.92 1.73
N ALA A 285 -23.98 -22.77 0.70
CA ALA A 285 -24.26 -22.34 -0.66
C ALA A 285 -25.75 -22.01 -0.84
N ASN A 286 -26.04 -20.86 -1.45
CA ASN A 286 -27.40 -20.37 -1.69
C ASN A 286 -27.60 -20.03 -3.19
N GLY A 287 -27.61 -21.04 -4.04
CA GLY A 287 -27.73 -20.87 -5.50
C GLY A 287 -26.41 -21.00 -6.25
N ALA A 288 -26.33 -20.48 -7.48
CA ALA A 288 -25.12 -20.53 -8.30
C ALA A 288 -24.11 -19.44 -7.86
N ASP A 289 -22.82 -19.79 -7.86
CA ASP A 289 -21.74 -18.81 -7.75
C ASP A 289 -21.40 -18.34 -9.17
N GLU A 290 -22.11 -17.31 -9.65
CA GLU A 290 -21.86 -16.71 -10.97
C GLU A 290 -20.76 -15.63 -10.92
N GLY A 291 -20.11 -15.46 -9.77
CA GLY A 291 -19.06 -14.48 -9.56
C GLY A 291 -17.70 -14.92 -10.11
N ASP A 292 -16.70 -14.10 -9.83
CA ASP A 292 -15.29 -14.35 -10.12
C ASP A 292 -14.63 -15.38 -9.18
N GLY A 293 -15.40 -16.09 -8.36
CA GLY A 293 -14.91 -17.01 -7.33
C GLY A 293 -14.41 -16.34 -6.05
N LEU A 294 -14.47 -15.01 -5.92
CA LEU A 294 -14.18 -14.27 -4.68
C LEU A 294 -15.45 -13.89 -3.90
N SER A 295 -16.63 -14.21 -4.42
CA SER A 295 -17.92 -13.96 -3.76
C SER A 295 -17.95 -14.54 -2.32
N VAL A 296 -17.39 -15.74 -2.09
CA VAL A 296 -17.33 -16.34 -0.74
C VAL A 296 -16.47 -15.50 0.21
N VAL A 297 -15.35 -14.94 -0.27
CA VAL A 297 -14.46 -14.10 0.54
C VAL A 297 -15.18 -12.83 0.94
N ARG A 298 -15.86 -12.17 -0.01
CA ARG A 298 -16.64 -10.94 0.25
C ARG A 298 -17.77 -11.18 1.23
N ALA A 299 -18.50 -12.29 1.09
CA ALA A 299 -19.60 -12.64 1.99
C ALA A 299 -19.11 -12.90 3.43
N VAL A 300 -18.03 -13.68 3.57
CA VAL A 300 -17.46 -14.01 4.87
C VAL A 300 -16.82 -12.79 5.52
N ALA A 301 -16.05 -11.99 4.78
CA ALA A 301 -15.45 -10.76 5.29
C ALA A 301 -16.52 -9.81 5.81
N SER A 302 -17.60 -9.57 5.06
CA SER A 302 -18.73 -8.75 5.51
C SER A 302 -19.31 -9.24 6.84
N ALA A 303 -19.59 -10.55 6.95
CA ALA A 303 -20.17 -11.12 8.16
C ALA A 303 -19.23 -11.06 9.37
N VAL A 304 -17.92 -11.29 9.17
CA VAL A 304 -16.91 -11.17 10.22
C VAL A 304 -16.75 -9.70 10.66
N TRP A 305 -16.84 -8.76 9.72
CA TRP A 305 -16.67 -7.34 10.01
C TRP A 305 -17.84 -6.73 10.77
N ASP A 306 -19.05 -7.24 10.53
CA ASP A 306 -20.29 -6.84 11.20
C ASP A 306 -20.46 -7.50 12.59
N ALA A 307 -19.69 -8.56 12.89
CA ALA A 307 -19.70 -9.17 14.20
C ALA A 307 -18.95 -8.30 15.22
N GLU A 308 -19.56 -8.04 16.37
CA GLU A 308 -19.00 -7.22 17.45
C GLU A 308 -18.11 -8.04 18.43
N ASP A 309 -17.55 -9.16 17.98
CA ASP A 309 -16.83 -10.09 18.84
C ASP A 309 -15.34 -9.73 19.01
N ALA A 310 -14.85 -9.82 20.25
CA ALA A 310 -13.46 -9.53 20.59
C ALA A 310 -12.46 -10.65 20.20
N GLU A 311 -12.96 -11.85 19.93
CA GLU A 311 -12.15 -13.02 19.56
C GLU A 311 -12.31 -13.37 18.07
N PRO A 312 -11.26 -13.84 17.38
CA PRO A 312 -11.37 -14.23 15.98
C PRO A 312 -12.38 -15.36 15.77
N LEU A 313 -13.45 -15.07 15.02
CA LEU A 313 -14.48 -16.05 14.69
C LEU A 313 -13.91 -17.17 13.82
N ARG A 314 -14.25 -18.43 14.15
CA ARG A 314 -13.90 -19.57 13.29
C ARG A 314 -14.79 -19.59 12.06
N ILE A 315 -14.23 -19.91 10.89
CA ILE A 315 -15.01 -20.02 9.65
C ILE A 315 -15.26 -21.51 9.39
N GLU A 316 -16.52 -21.91 9.25
CA GLU A 316 -16.93 -23.31 9.14
C GLU A 316 -17.85 -23.53 7.92
N PRO A 317 -17.58 -24.56 7.08
CA PRO A 317 -18.47 -24.90 5.98
C PRO A 317 -19.63 -25.78 6.45
N ALA A 318 -20.86 -25.44 6.05
CA ALA A 318 -22.06 -26.24 6.31
C ALA A 318 -22.32 -27.32 5.23
N ASP A 319 -21.74 -27.15 4.05
CA ASP A 319 -21.90 -28.06 2.91
C ASP A 319 -20.60 -28.17 2.08
N ASP A 320 -20.56 -29.13 1.15
CA ASP A 320 -19.36 -29.43 0.35
C ASP A 320 -18.98 -28.28 -0.61
N ARG A 321 -19.95 -27.50 -1.09
CA ARG A 321 -19.69 -26.36 -1.97
C ARG A 321 -19.01 -25.24 -1.20
N ALA A 322 -19.52 -24.91 -0.01
CA ALA A 322 -18.89 -23.98 0.90
C ALA A 322 -17.50 -24.47 1.32
N ARG A 323 -17.35 -25.76 1.65
CA ARG A 323 -16.05 -26.35 1.99
C ARG A 323 -15.01 -26.13 0.90
N ALA A 324 -15.34 -26.49 -0.34
CA ALA A 324 -14.43 -26.33 -1.47
C ALA A 324 -14.09 -24.85 -1.74
N ALA A 325 -15.06 -23.94 -1.63
CA ALA A 325 -14.85 -22.52 -1.85
C ALA A 325 -13.98 -21.86 -0.76
N LEU A 326 -14.21 -22.21 0.51
CA LEU A 326 -13.42 -21.70 1.64
C LEU A 326 -11.99 -22.25 1.64
N GLN A 327 -11.81 -23.53 1.26
CA GLN A 327 -10.49 -24.15 1.13
C GLN A 327 -9.66 -23.51 0.03
N ARG A 328 -10.27 -23.15 -1.11
CA ARG A 328 -9.61 -22.43 -2.21
C ARG A 328 -8.91 -21.15 -1.74
N TRP A 329 -9.46 -20.49 -0.72
CA TRP A 329 -8.99 -19.22 -0.18
C TRP A 329 -8.34 -19.34 1.20
N SER A 330 -8.02 -20.56 1.65
CA SER A 330 -7.35 -20.82 2.93
C SER A 330 -8.08 -20.22 4.15
N LEU A 331 -9.42 -20.13 4.08
CA LEU A 331 -10.24 -19.55 5.14
C LEU A 331 -10.53 -20.55 6.26
N VAL A 332 -10.66 -21.82 5.91
CA VAL A 332 -10.74 -22.93 6.88
C VAL A 332 -9.33 -23.43 7.21
N ARG A 333 -9.09 -23.81 8.47
CA ARG A 333 -7.89 -24.59 8.82
C ARG A 333 -8.12 -26.02 8.34
N GLY A 334 -7.16 -26.59 7.63
CA GLY A 334 -7.15 -28.03 7.43
C GLY A 334 -6.92 -28.71 8.78
N ASP A 335 -7.61 -29.82 9.02
CA ASP A 335 -7.29 -30.73 10.12
C ASP A 335 -5.85 -31.26 9.99
#